data_AF-A0A7J8PWM1-F1
#
_entry.id   AF-A0A7J8PWM1-F1
#
_cell.length_a   1.000
_cell.length_b   1.000
_cell.length_c   1.000
_cell.angle_alpha   90.00
_cell.angle_beta   90.00
_cell.angle_gamma   90.00
#
_symmetry.space_group_name_H-M   'P 1'
#
loop_
_entity.id
_entity.type
_entity.pdbx_description
1 polymer ?
#
loop_
_entity_poly.entity_id
_entity_poly.type
_entity_poly.pdbx_seq_one_letter_code
_entity_poly.pdbx_strand_id
1 'polypeptide(L)'
;MDLGSMGFLKALLVAVYALDPYFSHAETAPNYSFVHESTTAPPVSYHDYIVVGGGAAGCPLAATLSETANVLVLERGGSPYRNPGKTDKGNFLLTLLDPSPDSYAQIFITEDGVYNHRARVLGGGTVFNAGFYSHAETEFVKESGLDEALVNDAYQWVENKVVFKAPLLQWQTAVRDGLLEAGILPYNGYTNEHINGTKIGSTIFDMNDHRHSAADLLEYADPKNIIVYLHATVTKILFTTQTVGSRPRAIGVIYEDAMGEKHTAYLTNDSKSEIIVSAGAIGSSQLLMLSGIGPRSQLESLGIEVVIDQPMVGQGMADNTLNGVFIPSPNPVELSLLSTVGISLLVNYIEAGSGLNLAPSFGWISKFLLSILN
;
A
#
# COMPACT_ATOMS: atom_id res chain seq x y z
N MET A 1 -48.92 -43.35 3.58
CA MET A 1 -47.82 -42.57 4.19
C MET A 1 -46.55 -42.93 3.43
N ASP A 2 -46.55 -42.74 2.12
CA ASP A 2 -46.26 -41.51 1.38
C ASP A 2 -44.76 -41.19 1.34
N LEU A 3 -44.13 -41.70 0.28
CA LEU A 3 -42.70 -41.59 -0.08
C LEU A 3 -42.39 -40.27 -0.81
N GLY A 4 -43.28 -39.28 -0.74
CA GLY A 4 -43.19 -38.01 -1.48
C GLY A 4 -42.39 -36.88 -0.82
N SER A 5 -41.94 -36.99 0.43
CA SER A 5 -41.39 -35.82 1.17
C SER A 5 -39.86 -35.71 1.21
N MET A 6 -39.10 -36.73 0.83
CA MET A 6 -37.62 -36.70 0.89
C MET A 6 -36.93 -36.16 -0.37
N GLY A 7 -37.66 -36.01 -1.48
CA GLY A 7 -37.14 -35.41 -2.73
C GLY A 7 -37.17 -33.87 -2.71
N PHE A 8 -38.18 -33.28 -2.07
CA PHE A 8 -38.35 -31.82 -2.04
C PHE A 8 -37.35 -31.11 -1.13
N LEU A 9 -36.93 -31.71 -0.02
CA LEU A 9 -35.96 -31.07 0.88
C LEU A 9 -34.53 -31.05 0.33
N LYS A 10 -34.13 -32.03 -0.49
CA LYS A 10 -32.81 -32.03 -1.16
C LYS A 10 -32.78 -31.07 -2.36
N ALA A 11 -33.90 -30.88 -3.06
CA ALA A 11 -34.00 -29.87 -4.10
C ALA A 11 -33.98 -28.44 -3.52
N LEU A 12 -34.56 -28.22 -2.33
CA LEU A 12 -34.52 -26.91 -1.67
C LEU A 12 -33.13 -26.57 -1.09
N LEU A 13 -32.38 -27.55 -0.57
CA LEU A 13 -31.01 -27.29 -0.07
C LEU A 13 -30.00 -27.02 -1.18
N VAL A 14 -30.23 -27.55 -2.40
CA VAL A 14 -29.40 -27.24 -3.57
C VAL A 14 -29.82 -25.90 -4.22
N ALA A 15 -31.07 -25.47 -4.05
CA ALA A 15 -31.55 -24.19 -4.55
C ALA A 15 -31.15 -22.98 -3.69
N VAL A 16 -30.87 -23.16 -2.39
CA VAL A 16 -30.41 -22.06 -1.51
C VAL A 16 -28.93 -21.70 -1.73
N TYR A 17 -28.14 -22.57 -2.39
CA TYR A 17 -26.79 -22.23 -2.86
C TYR A 17 -26.74 -21.72 -4.32
N ALA A 18 -27.90 -21.56 -4.97
CA ALA A 18 -28.00 -21.17 -6.38
C ALA A 18 -28.65 -19.80 -6.62
N LEU A 19 -28.77 -18.97 -5.57
CA LEU A 19 -29.26 -17.59 -5.65
C LEU A 19 -28.39 -16.67 -4.79
N ASP A 20 -27.09 -16.62 -5.10
CA ASP A 20 -26.31 -15.41 -4.92
C ASP A 20 -25.94 -14.91 -6.32
N PRO A 21 -26.52 -13.80 -6.81
CA PRO A 21 -26.29 -13.34 -8.18
C PRO A 21 -24.93 -12.67 -8.37
N TYR A 22 -24.07 -12.62 -7.35
CA TYR A 22 -22.67 -12.26 -7.52
C TYR A 22 -21.91 -13.50 -7.99
N PHE A 23 -21.78 -13.65 -9.31
CA PHE A 23 -20.59 -14.32 -9.84
C PHE A 23 -19.38 -13.58 -9.26
N SER A 24 -18.82 -14.10 -8.18
CA SER A 24 -17.55 -13.62 -7.65
C SER A 24 -16.52 -13.86 -8.73
N HIS A 25 -16.21 -12.81 -9.49
CA HIS A 25 -15.16 -12.79 -10.48
C HIS A 25 -13.79 -12.61 -9.81
N ALA A 26 -13.59 -13.25 -8.65
CA ALA A 26 -12.37 -13.18 -7.87
C ALA A 26 -11.29 -14.03 -8.55
N GLU A 27 -10.45 -13.36 -9.32
CA GLU A 27 -9.15 -13.90 -9.68
C GLU A 27 -8.22 -13.72 -8.50
N THR A 28 -7.48 -14.77 -8.12
CA THR A 28 -6.57 -14.70 -6.98
C THR A 28 -5.16 -14.39 -7.44
N ALA A 29 -4.37 -13.68 -6.64
CA ALA A 29 -2.93 -13.61 -6.86
C ALA A 29 -2.33 -15.03 -6.99
N PRO A 30 -1.37 -15.26 -7.90
CA PRO A 30 -0.74 -14.30 -8.81
C PRO A 30 -1.43 -14.17 -10.18
N ASN A 31 -2.62 -14.77 -10.36
CA ASN A 31 -3.23 -15.06 -11.66
C ASN A 31 -4.24 -14.00 -12.13
N TYR A 32 -3.93 -12.73 -11.92
CA TYR A 32 -4.77 -11.63 -12.42
C TYR A 32 -4.63 -11.50 -13.94
N SER A 33 -5.69 -11.81 -14.68
CA SER A 33 -5.76 -11.70 -16.13
C SER A 33 -5.75 -10.26 -16.62
N PHE A 34 -6.11 -9.31 -15.76
CA PHE A 34 -6.17 -7.87 -16.03
C PHE A 34 -4.87 -7.12 -15.72
N VAL A 35 -3.83 -7.80 -15.24
CA VAL A 35 -2.51 -7.19 -14.98
C VAL A 35 -1.57 -7.46 -16.15
N HIS A 36 -1.06 -6.39 -16.75
CA HIS A 36 -0.24 -6.44 -17.95
C HIS A 36 0.99 -5.55 -17.85
N GLU A 37 1.99 -5.83 -18.69
CA GLU A 37 3.08 -4.89 -18.93
C GLU A 37 2.57 -3.70 -19.75
N SER A 38 2.99 -2.48 -19.40
CA SER A 38 2.63 -1.25 -20.12
C SER A 38 3.00 -1.27 -21.61
N THR A 39 3.99 -2.08 -22.02
CA THR A 39 4.39 -2.25 -23.42
C THR A 39 3.30 -2.88 -24.30
N THR A 40 2.28 -3.51 -23.70
CA THR A 40 1.11 -4.03 -24.42
C THR A 40 -0.05 -3.02 -24.46
N ALA A 41 0.10 -1.87 -23.80
CA ALA A 41 -0.94 -0.85 -23.76
C ALA A 41 -1.15 -0.21 -25.13
N PRO A 42 -2.41 0.14 -25.48
CA PRO A 42 -2.64 0.93 -26.69
C PRO A 42 -2.01 2.32 -26.55
N PRO A 43 -1.64 2.99 -27.67
CA PRO A 43 -1.14 4.36 -27.61
C PRO A 43 -2.13 5.34 -26.99
N VAL A 44 -3.44 5.07 -27.14
CA VAL A 44 -4.53 5.86 -26.57
C VAL A 44 -5.60 4.93 -26.00
N SER A 45 -6.07 5.21 -24.78
CA SER A 45 -7.19 4.50 -24.14
C SER A 45 -8.16 5.45 -23.45
N TYR A 46 -9.35 4.95 -23.07
CA TYR A 46 -10.40 5.70 -22.39
C TYR A 46 -10.96 4.90 -21.21
N HIS A 47 -11.08 5.54 -20.06
CA HIS A 47 -11.54 4.90 -18.82
C HIS A 47 -12.44 5.85 -18.02
N ASP A 48 -13.32 5.29 -17.19
CA ASP A 48 -14.14 6.09 -16.28
C ASP A 48 -13.26 6.62 -15.13
N TYR A 49 -12.37 5.78 -14.60
CA TYR A 49 -11.40 6.18 -13.59
C TYR A 49 -9.98 5.82 -14.00
N ILE A 50 -9.04 6.74 -13.74
CA ILE A 50 -7.60 6.49 -13.88
C ILE A 50 -6.96 6.66 -12.51
N VAL A 51 -6.46 5.56 -11.94
CA VAL A 51 -5.73 5.53 -10.67
C VAL A 51 -4.24 5.54 -10.95
N VAL A 52 -3.57 6.61 -10.54
CA VAL A 52 -2.12 6.76 -10.70
C VAL A 52 -1.40 6.25 -9.45
N GLY A 53 -0.77 5.09 -9.55
CA GLY A 53 -0.08 4.40 -8.46
C GLY A 53 -0.92 3.25 -7.89
N GLY A 54 -0.47 2.01 -8.12
CA GLY A 54 -1.09 0.80 -7.57
C GLY A 54 -0.53 0.47 -6.18
N GLY A 55 -0.58 1.43 -5.26
CA GLY A 55 0.00 1.31 -3.92
C GLY A 55 -0.98 0.85 -2.84
N ALA A 56 -0.62 1.10 -1.58
CA ALA A 56 -1.42 0.75 -0.40
C ALA A 56 -2.87 1.27 -0.45
N ALA A 57 -3.06 2.49 -0.94
CA ALA A 57 -4.39 3.08 -1.16
C ALA A 57 -4.92 2.86 -2.58
N GLY A 58 -4.03 2.75 -3.57
CA GLY A 58 -4.41 2.65 -4.98
C GLY A 58 -5.05 1.32 -5.35
N CYS A 59 -4.52 0.20 -4.84
CA CYS A 59 -5.09 -1.13 -5.08
C CYS A 59 -6.52 -1.28 -4.55
N PRO A 60 -6.82 -1.05 -3.25
CA PRO A 60 -8.19 -1.18 -2.75
C PRO A 60 -9.15 -0.20 -3.42
N LEU A 61 -8.73 1.05 -3.67
CA LEU A 61 -9.53 2.03 -4.40
C LEU A 61 -9.92 1.52 -5.80
N ALA A 62 -8.96 0.98 -6.55
CA ALA A 62 -9.22 0.46 -7.89
C ALA A 62 -10.14 -0.76 -7.86
N ALA A 63 -9.97 -1.64 -6.88
CA ALA A 63 -10.87 -2.78 -6.67
C ALA A 63 -12.31 -2.29 -6.46
N THR A 64 -12.53 -1.37 -5.52
CA THR A 64 -13.86 -0.79 -5.23
C THR A 64 -14.48 -0.10 -6.45
N LEU A 65 -13.72 0.71 -7.18
CA LEU A 65 -14.25 1.42 -8.35
C LEU A 65 -14.63 0.46 -9.50
N SER A 66 -13.92 -0.66 -9.64
CA SER A 66 -14.16 -1.61 -10.72
C SER A 66 -15.48 -2.39 -10.59
N GLU A 67 -16.11 -2.39 -9.42
CA GLU A 67 -17.44 -2.96 -9.23
C GLU A 67 -18.50 -2.33 -10.14
N THR A 68 -18.33 -1.06 -10.52
CA THR A 68 -19.36 -0.31 -11.26
C THR A 68 -18.84 0.52 -12.43
N ALA A 69 -17.53 0.59 -12.65
CA ALA A 69 -16.93 1.48 -13.64
C ALA A 69 -15.66 0.90 -14.26
N ASN A 70 -15.29 1.37 -15.45
CA ASN A 70 -14.04 0.96 -16.10
C ASN A 70 -12.85 1.70 -15.50
N VAL A 71 -11.94 0.96 -14.87
CA VAL A 71 -10.79 1.48 -14.12
C VAL A 71 -9.49 1.11 -14.82
N LEU A 72 -8.62 2.11 -14.99
CA LEU A 72 -7.22 1.93 -15.33
C LEU A 72 -6.34 2.21 -14.11
N VAL A 73 -5.44 1.29 -13.79
CA VAL A 73 -4.38 1.50 -12.80
C VAL A 73 -3.03 1.58 -13.51
N LEU A 74 -2.25 2.61 -13.22
CA LEU A 74 -0.91 2.80 -13.75
C LEU A 74 0.12 2.70 -12.61
N GLU A 75 0.91 1.63 -12.60
CA GLU A 75 1.96 1.40 -11.61
C GLU A 75 3.34 1.45 -12.27
N ARG A 76 4.23 2.28 -11.73
CA ARG A 76 5.58 2.47 -12.29
C ARG A 76 6.53 1.30 -12.03
N GLY A 77 6.22 0.45 -11.05
CA GLY A 77 6.97 -0.74 -10.70
C GLY A 77 6.46 -2.02 -11.36
N GLY A 78 7.14 -3.13 -11.07
CA GLY A 78 6.76 -4.45 -11.53
C GLY A 78 5.77 -5.16 -10.59
N SER A 79 5.58 -6.45 -10.84
CA SER A 79 4.72 -7.31 -10.03
C SER A 79 5.47 -7.92 -8.83
N PRO A 80 4.86 -7.96 -7.63
CA PRO A 80 5.42 -8.67 -6.48
C PRO A 80 5.41 -10.20 -6.68
N TYR A 81 4.62 -10.70 -7.64
CA TYR A 81 4.36 -12.13 -7.80
C TYR A 81 5.36 -12.88 -8.69
N ARG A 82 6.30 -12.17 -9.35
CA ARG A 82 7.35 -12.81 -10.15
C ARG A 82 8.31 -13.63 -9.28
N ASN A 83 8.51 -13.22 -8.03
CA ASN A 83 9.32 -13.91 -7.04
C ASN A 83 8.64 -13.76 -5.67
N PRO A 84 7.57 -14.52 -5.38
CA PRO A 84 6.77 -14.31 -4.17
C PRO A 84 7.59 -14.48 -2.90
N GLY A 85 8.56 -15.41 -2.90
CA GLY A 85 9.47 -15.63 -1.77
C GLY A 85 10.32 -14.41 -1.42
N LYS A 86 10.57 -13.49 -2.37
CA LYS A 86 11.24 -12.21 -2.09
C LYS A 86 10.48 -11.38 -1.04
N THR A 87 9.17 -11.54 -0.96
CA THR A 87 8.33 -10.72 -0.06
C THR A 87 8.09 -11.36 1.31
N ASP A 88 8.42 -12.64 1.49
CA ASP A 88 8.23 -13.38 2.74
C ASP A 88 8.95 -12.72 3.92
N LYS A 89 8.45 -12.99 5.13
CA LYS A 89 8.96 -12.42 6.40
C LYS A 89 10.48 -12.61 6.54
N GLY A 90 10.99 -13.78 6.15
CA GLY A 90 12.40 -14.15 6.15
C GLY A 90 13.31 -13.23 5.33
N ASN A 91 12.77 -12.62 4.28
CA ASN A 91 13.52 -11.85 3.30
C ASN A 91 13.32 -10.34 3.43
N PHE A 92 12.63 -9.87 4.47
CA PHE A 92 12.33 -8.44 4.70
C PHE A 92 13.55 -7.53 4.47
N LEU A 93 14.68 -7.77 5.15
CA LEU A 93 15.88 -6.93 4.98
C LEU A 93 16.53 -7.06 3.60
N LEU A 94 16.53 -8.26 3.01
CA LEU A 94 17.11 -8.46 1.68
C LEU A 94 16.32 -7.68 0.63
N THR A 95 15.00 -7.63 0.77
CA THR A 95 14.11 -6.92 -0.14
C THR A 95 14.08 -5.42 0.09
N LEU A 96 14.14 -4.98 1.34
CA LEU A 96 14.22 -3.55 1.68
C LEU A 96 15.52 -2.94 1.12
N LEU A 97 16.64 -3.67 1.24
CA LEU A 97 17.95 -3.13 0.90
C LEU A 97 18.32 -3.36 -0.57
N ASP A 98 17.67 -4.29 -1.28
CA ASP A 98 17.98 -4.70 -2.65
C ASP A 98 18.43 -3.52 -3.54
N PRO A 99 19.70 -3.52 -4.03
CA PRO A 99 20.25 -2.41 -4.78
C PRO A 99 19.98 -2.55 -6.29
N SER A 100 19.29 -3.61 -6.71
CA SER A 100 19.07 -3.90 -8.12
C SER A 100 18.21 -2.83 -8.79
N PRO A 101 18.38 -2.61 -10.11
CA PRO A 101 17.56 -1.68 -10.88
C PRO A 101 16.06 -1.97 -10.80
N ASP A 102 15.68 -3.23 -10.50
CA ASP A 102 14.30 -3.70 -10.38
C ASP A 102 13.84 -3.84 -8.90
N SER A 103 14.59 -3.23 -7.97
CA SER A 103 14.23 -3.23 -6.56
C SER A 103 12.85 -2.64 -6.32
N TYR A 104 12.09 -3.31 -5.44
CA TYR A 104 10.78 -2.88 -4.97
C TYR A 104 10.88 -1.64 -4.07
N ALA A 105 12.03 -1.47 -3.40
CA ALA A 105 12.32 -0.38 -2.48
C ALA A 105 13.35 0.56 -3.14
N GLN A 106 12.88 1.68 -3.71
CA GLN A 106 13.76 2.71 -4.24
C GLN A 106 14.37 3.52 -3.09
N ILE A 107 15.67 3.43 -2.93
CA ILE A 107 16.44 4.23 -1.96
C ILE A 107 16.48 5.70 -2.39
N PHE A 108 16.36 6.60 -1.41
CA PHE A 108 16.70 8.01 -1.53
C PHE A 108 17.34 8.51 -0.22
N ILE A 109 17.93 9.70 -0.26
CA ILE A 109 18.50 10.35 0.92
C ILE A 109 17.80 11.70 1.07
N THR A 110 17.31 12.01 2.27
CA THR A 110 16.70 13.32 2.56
C THR A 110 17.76 14.43 2.54
N GLU A 111 17.32 15.69 2.50
CA GLU A 111 18.23 16.83 2.62
C GLU A 111 18.96 16.87 3.97
N ASP A 112 18.36 16.26 5.01
CA ASP A 112 18.97 16.06 6.34
C ASP A 112 20.00 14.92 6.38
N GLY A 113 20.20 14.20 5.26
CA GLY A 113 21.16 13.08 5.18
C GLY A 113 20.61 11.73 5.65
N VAL A 114 19.30 11.59 5.83
CA VAL A 114 18.67 10.33 6.29
C VAL A 114 18.37 9.43 5.09
N TYR A 115 18.89 8.20 5.12
CA TYR A 115 18.53 7.18 4.15
C TYR A 115 17.09 6.74 4.35
N ASN A 116 16.30 6.74 3.28
CA ASN A 116 14.91 6.28 3.32
C ASN A 116 14.55 5.57 1.99
N HIS A 117 13.38 4.93 1.96
CA HIS A 117 12.93 4.10 0.85
C HIS A 117 11.51 4.50 0.44
N ARG A 118 11.23 4.45 -0.87
CA ARG A 118 9.86 4.53 -1.39
C ARG A 118 9.56 3.37 -2.32
N ALA A 119 8.31 2.95 -2.35
CA ALA A 119 7.91 1.79 -3.15
C ALA A 119 7.97 2.03 -4.66
N ARG A 120 8.25 0.94 -5.39
CA ARG A 120 8.21 0.85 -6.84
C ARG A 120 7.82 -0.59 -7.25
N VAL A 121 6.59 -0.96 -6.92
CA VAL A 121 6.01 -2.29 -7.13
C VAL A 121 4.49 -2.20 -6.94
N LEU A 122 3.71 -3.01 -7.65
CA LEU A 122 2.28 -3.15 -7.39
C LEU A 122 2.05 -3.64 -5.94
N GLY A 123 1.14 -2.99 -5.22
CA GLY A 123 0.94 -3.13 -3.76
C GLY A 123 1.70 -2.06 -2.94
N GLY A 124 2.64 -1.35 -3.55
CA GLY A 124 3.38 -0.27 -2.92
C GLY A 124 4.20 -0.71 -1.69
N GLY A 125 4.25 0.13 -0.66
CA GLY A 125 5.07 -0.12 0.54
C GLY A 125 4.67 -1.38 1.31
N THR A 126 3.43 -1.85 1.16
CA THR A 126 2.95 -3.07 1.81
C THR A 126 3.72 -4.33 1.37
N VAL A 127 4.40 -4.30 0.23
CA VAL A 127 5.20 -5.41 -0.33
C VAL A 127 6.53 -5.62 0.42
N PHE A 128 7.05 -4.62 1.13
CA PHE A 128 8.34 -4.73 1.81
C PHE A 128 8.38 -4.06 3.19
N ASN A 129 7.27 -3.54 3.73
CA ASN A 129 7.21 -3.02 5.09
C ASN A 129 7.42 -4.14 6.15
N ALA A 130 7.51 -3.75 7.42
CA ALA A 130 7.69 -4.68 8.54
C ALA A 130 6.42 -5.47 8.91
N GLY A 131 5.29 -5.21 8.25
CA GLY A 131 4.08 -6.01 8.29
C GLY A 131 3.15 -5.84 9.49
N PHE A 132 3.45 -4.95 10.44
CA PHE A 132 2.53 -4.63 11.53
C PHE A 132 1.25 -3.98 11.03
N TYR A 133 0.10 -4.41 11.58
CA TYR A 133 -1.21 -3.84 11.26
C TYR A 133 -1.88 -3.28 12.51
N SER A 134 -2.38 -2.04 12.39
CA SER A 134 -3.14 -1.33 13.42
C SER A 134 -4.12 -0.36 12.75
N HIS A 135 -5.25 -0.14 13.39
CA HIS A 135 -6.18 0.95 13.05
C HIS A 135 -5.54 2.31 13.35
N ALA A 136 -6.13 3.35 12.79
CA ALA A 136 -5.84 4.72 13.17
C ALA A 136 -6.33 4.99 14.60
N GLU A 137 -5.81 6.05 15.21
CA GLU A 137 -6.37 6.54 16.48
C GLU A 137 -7.82 6.98 16.29
N THR A 138 -8.69 6.61 17.24
CA THR A 138 -10.11 6.96 17.17
C THR A 138 -10.33 8.47 17.07
N GLU A 139 -9.52 9.27 17.77
CA GLU A 139 -9.63 10.73 17.72
C GLU A 139 -9.23 11.29 16.35
N PHE A 140 -8.19 10.73 15.72
CA PHE A 140 -7.81 11.09 14.35
C PHE A 140 -8.95 10.86 13.36
N VAL A 141 -9.66 9.72 13.47
CA VAL A 141 -10.80 9.42 12.58
C VAL A 141 -11.92 10.46 12.76
N LYS A 142 -12.23 10.82 14.01
CA LYS A 142 -13.24 11.84 14.34
C LYS A 142 -12.86 13.22 13.83
N GLU A 143 -11.63 13.65 14.07
CA GLU A 143 -11.12 14.96 13.65
C GLU A 143 -11.01 15.08 12.13
N SER A 144 -10.81 13.96 11.43
CA SER A 144 -10.77 13.92 9.96
C SER A 144 -12.13 14.13 9.30
N GLY A 145 -13.24 14.08 10.06
CA GLY A 145 -14.60 14.22 9.52
C GLY A 145 -15.05 13.05 8.64
N LEU A 146 -14.40 11.88 8.79
CA LEU A 146 -14.77 10.66 8.07
C LEU A 146 -15.97 9.99 8.74
N ASP A 147 -16.76 9.25 7.95
CA ASP A 147 -17.83 8.41 8.48
C ASP A 147 -17.22 7.21 9.22
N GLU A 148 -17.34 7.21 10.55
CA GLU A 148 -16.78 6.16 11.41
C GLU A 148 -17.30 4.76 11.08
N ALA A 149 -18.57 4.63 10.65
CA ALA A 149 -19.12 3.33 10.29
C ALA A 149 -18.48 2.82 8.99
N LEU A 150 -18.34 3.69 7.98
CA LEU A 150 -17.69 3.34 6.72
C LEU A 150 -16.20 3.03 6.91
N VAL A 151 -15.52 3.73 7.81
CA VAL A 151 -14.12 3.44 8.17
C VAL A 151 -14.00 2.04 8.77
N ASN A 152 -14.90 1.66 9.69
CA ASN A 152 -14.91 0.33 10.27
C ASN A 152 -15.22 -0.77 9.23
N ASP A 153 -16.17 -0.52 8.32
CA ASP A 153 -16.46 -1.44 7.22
C ASP A 153 -15.24 -1.63 6.32
N ALA A 154 -14.52 -0.54 6.03
CA ALA A 154 -13.29 -0.59 5.24
C ALA A 154 -12.15 -1.36 5.97
N TYR A 155 -12.02 -1.20 7.29
CA TYR A 155 -11.08 -2.02 8.07
C TYR A 155 -11.41 -3.50 7.93
N GLN A 156 -12.65 -3.90 8.17
CA GLN A 156 -13.08 -5.30 8.06
C GLN A 156 -12.86 -5.86 6.65
N TRP A 157 -13.14 -5.06 5.61
CA TRP A 157 -12.92 -5.44 4.22
C TRP A 157 -11.45 -5.76 3.93
N VAL A 158 -10.51 -4.94 4.44
CA VAL A 158 -9.07 -5.19 4.32
C VAL A 158 -8.65 -6.38 5.18
N GLU A 159 -9.12 -6.45 6.42
CA GLU A 159 -8.74 -7.46 7.41
C GLU A 159 -9.08 -8.87 6.94
N ASN A 160 -10.24 -9.03 6.30
CA ASN A 160 -10.69 -10.31 5.76
C ASN A 160 -9.73 -10.93 4.74
N LYS A 161 -8.85 -10.12 4.13
CA LYS A 161 -7.97 -10.58 3.06
C LYS A 161 -6.51 -10.67 3.44
N VAL A 162 -5.97 -9.62 4.06
CA VAL A 162 -4.51 -9.45 4.18
C VAL A 162 -4.02 -9.40 5.61
N VAL A 163 -4.89 -9.53 6.61
CA VAL A 163 -4.54 -9.36 8.02
C VAL A 163 -4.71 -10.65 8.79
N PHE A 164 -3.66 -11.03 9.53
CA PHE A 164 -3.56 -12.25 10.30
C PHE A 164 -3.17 -11.96 11.73
N LYS A 165 -3.54 -12.87 12.62
CA LYS A 165 -3.11 -12.83 14.01
C LYS A 165 -1.63 -13.19 14.12
N ALA A 166 -0.82 -12.25 14.61
CA ALA A 166 0.61 -12.48 14.79
C ALA A 166 0.87 -13.56 15.86
N PRO A 167 1.75 -14.55 15.59
CA PRO A 167 2.15 -15.51 16.61
C PRO A 167 3.03 -14.82 17.66
N LEU A 168 2.72 -15.02 18.94
CA LEU A 168 3.54 -14.52 20.04
C LEU A 168 4.59 -15.56 20.42
N LEU A 169 5.80 -15.38 19.89
CA LEU A 169 6.98 -16.22 20.19
C LEU A 169 7.79 -15.64 21.37
N GLN A 170 8.97 -16.21 21.64
CA GLN A 170 9.78 -15.92 22.84
C GLN A 170 10.24 -14.46 22.89
N TRP A 171 10.77 -13.93 21.78
CA TRP A 171 11.25 -12.55 21.69
C TRP A 171 10.13 -11.53 21.95
N GLN A 172 9.01 -11.66 21.25
CA GLN A 172 7.88 -10.73 21.40
C GLN A 172 7.20 -10.87 22.76
N THR A 173 7.22 -12.07 23.36
CA THR A 173 6.81 -12.28 24.76
C THR A 173 7.73 -11.50 25.72
N ALA A 174 9.04 -11.57 25.52
CA ALA A 174 10.01 -10.84 26.33
C ALA A 174 9.87 -9.31 26.15
N VAL A 175 9.63 -8.84 24.93
CA VAL A 175 9.34 -7.42 24.64
C VAL A 175 8.08 -6.97 25.38
N ARG A 176 6.99 -7.74 25.32
CA ARG A 176 5.76 -7.45 26.08
C ARG A 176 6.07 -7.32 27.57
N ASP A 177 6.75 -8.30 28.16
CA ASP A 177 7.02 -8.31 29.59
C ASP A 177 7.93 -7.15 30.00
N GLY A 178 8.94 -6.83 29.19
CA GLY A 178 9.82 -5.67 29.41
C GLY A 178 9.10 -4.32 29.30
N LEU A 179 8.17 -4.16 28.35
CA LEU A 179 7.35 -2.95 28.23
C LEU A 179 6.46 -2.76 29.47
N LEU A 180 5.88 -3.83 29.98
CA LEU A 180 5.07 -3.80 31.20
C LEU A 180 5.92 -3.50 32.44
N GLU A 181 7.11 -4.09 32.56
CA GLU A 181 8.07 -3.80 33.63
C GLU A 181 8.55 -2.34 33.59
N ALA A 182 8.73 -1.79 32.38
CA ALA A 182 9.08 -0.39 32.16
C ALA A 182 7.91 0.60 32.39
N GLY A 183 6.72 0.11 32.75
CA GLY A 183 5.57 0.96 33.08
C GLY A 183 4.71 1.39 31.89
N ILE A 184 4.87 0.76 30.71
CA ILE A 184 4.01 1.01 29.54
C ILE A 184 2.69 0.25 29.70
N LEU A 185 1.83 0.80 30.54
CA LEU A 185 0.58 0.20 30.99
C LEU A 185 -0.65 0.91 30.36
N PRO A 186 -1.81 0.24 30.30
CA PRO A 186 -2.08 -1.15 30.69
C PRO A 186 -1.61 -2.18 29.65
N TYR A 187 -1.72 -3.47 29.98
CA TYR A 187 -1.66 -4.52 28.97
C TYR A 187 -3.02 -4.65 28.29
N ASN A 188 -3.09 -4.33 27.00
CA ASN A 188 -4.33 -4.33 26.22
C ASN A 188 -4.62 -5.65 25.51
N GLY A 189 -3.77 -6.67 25.69
CA GLY A 189 -3.93 -7.94 24.99
C GLY A 189 -3.74 -7.82 23.47
N TYR A 190 -4.46 -8.64 22.73
CA TYR A 190 -4.49 -8.59 21.27
C TYR A 190 -5.58 -7.63 20.79
N THR A 191 -5.20 -6.62 20.01
CA THR A 191 -6.13 -5.62 19.47
C THR A 191 -5.51 -4.91 18.26
N ASN A 192 -6.34 -4.52 17.29
CA ASN A 192 -5.91 -3.65 16.19
C ASN A 192 -6.06 -2.17 16.54
N GLU A 193 -6.77 -1.83 17.62
CA GLU A 193 -6.97 -0.44 18.04
C GLU A 193 -5.65 0.25 18.41
N HIS A 194 -5.47 1.49 17.97
CA HIS A 194 -4.34 2.32 18.38
C HIS A 194 -4.65 2.96 19.74
N ILE A 195 -4.12 2.36 20.81
CA ILE A 195 -4.43 2.76 22.19
C ILE A 195 -3.19 2.73 23.08
N ASN A 196 -3.15 3.65 24.04
CA ASN A 196 -2.09 3.73 25.05
C ASN A 196 -1.96 2.42 25.84
N GLY A 197 -0.71 2.04 26.12
CA GLY A 197 -0.32 0.82 26.82
C GLY A 197 0.45 -0.14 25.93
N THR A 198 0.63 -1.37 26.41
CA THR A 198 1.28 -2.45 25.68
C THR A 198 0.23 -3.30 24.99
N LYS A 199 0.36 -3.52 23.68
CA LYS A 199 -0.56 -4.35 22.88
C LYS A 199 0.18 -5.33 21.97
N ILE A 200 -0.53 -6.37 21.57
CA ILE A 200 -0.16 -7.26 20.47
C ILE A 200 -1.05 -6.90 19.28
N GLY A 201 -0.45 -6.52 18.17
CA GLY A 201 -1.16 -6.19 16.92
C GLY A 201 -1.26 -7.37 15.97
N SER A 202 -1.97 -7.13 14.87
CA SER A 202 -2.00 -8.05 13.74
C SER A 202 -0.80 -7.87 12.82
N THR A 203 -0.67 -8.79 11.87
CA THR A 203 0.39 -8.81 10.88
C THR A 203 -0.18 -9.08 9.49
N ILE A 204 0.53 -8.68 8.44
CA ILE A 204 0.19 -9.06 7.06
C ILE A 204 0.92 -10.32 6.57
N PHE A 205 1.61 -11.02 7.47
CA PHE A 205 2.22 -12.33 7.20
C PHE A 205 1.30 -13.45 7.68
N ASP A 206 1.06 -14.46 6.85
CA ASP A 206 0.26 -15.62 7.22
C ASP A 206 1.03 -16.63 8.09
N MET A 207 0.39 -17.75 8.40
CA MET A 207 0.94 -18.80 9.27
C MET A 207 2.20 -19.47 8.70
N ASN A 208 2.45 -19.34 7.39
CA ASN A 208 3.61 -19.87 6.68
C ASN A 208 4.65 -18.77 6.40
N ASP A 209 4.50 -17.60 7.03
CA ASP A 209 5.36 -16.43 6.85
C ASP A 209 5.31 -15.79 5.45
N HIS A 210 4.30 -16.15 4.65
CA HIS A 210 4.04 -15.50 3.37
C HIS A 210 3.37 -14.14 3.58
N ARG A 211 3.84 -13.15 2.85
CA ARG A 211 3.27 -11.80 2.90
C ARG A 211 2.00 -11.74 2.06
N HIS A 212 0.98 -11.06 2.60
CA HIS A 212 -0.19 -10.60 1.86
C HIS A 212 -0.14 -9.07 1.80
N SER A 213 -0.09 -8.49 0.61
CA SER A 213 0.09 -7.07 0.35
C SER A 213 -1.22 -6.42 -0.13
N ALA A 214 -1.23 -5.09 -0.26
CA ALA A 214 -2.37 -4.39 -0.85
C ALA A 214 -2.68 -4.84 -2.28
N ALA A 215 -1.72 -5.43 -3.01
CA ALA A 215 -1.98 -5.99 -4.33
C ALA A 215 -2.92 -7.21 -4.29
N ASP A 216 -3.00 -7.93 -3.17
CA ASP A 216 -3.91 -9.08 -3.01
C ASP A 216 -5.38 -8.64 -2.84
N LEU A 217 -5.61 -7.37 -2.47
CA LEU A 217 -6.95 -6.76 -2.42
C LEU A 217 -7.55 -6.57 -3.83
N LEU A 218 -6.74 -6.66 -4.89
CA LEU A 218 -7.24 -6.68 -6.27
C LEU A 218 -8.04 -7.97 -6.59
N GLU A 219 -8.00 -8.98 -5.73
CA GLU A 219 -8.92 -10.13 -5.83
C GLU A 219 -10.39 -9.74 -5.69
N TYR A 220 -10.68 -8.59 -5.07
CA TYR A 220 -12.02 -8.05 -4.99
C TYR A 220 -12.46 -7.26 -6.24
N ALA A 221 -11.56 -7.05 -7.20
CA ALA A 221 -11.88 -6.31 -8.42
C ALA A 221 -12.75 -7.12 -9.38
N ASP A 222 -13.57 -6.45 -10.19
CA ASP A 222 -14.20 -7.08 -11.36
C ASP A 222 -13.18 -7.10 -12.52
N PRO A 223 -12.64 -8.27 -12.92
CA PRO A 223 -11.62 -8.41 -13.96
C PRO A 223 -12.10 -7.93 -15.34
N LYS A 224 -13.41 -7.75 -15.55
CA LYS A 224 -13.94 -7.20 -16.80
C LYS A 224 -13.84 -5.67 -16.86
N ASN A 225 -13.78 -5.02 -15.70
CA ASN A 225 -13.88 -3.58 -15.56
C ASN A 225 -12.57 -2.94 -15.08
N ILE A 226 -11.52 -3.71 -14.84
CA ILE A 226 -10.22 -3.19 -14.44
C ILE A 226 -9.15 -3.59 -15.43
N ILE A 227 -8.17 -2.71 -15.62
CA ILE A 227 -6.89 -3.03 -16.24
C ILE A 227 -5.76 -2.37 -15.45
N VAL A 228 -4.68 -3.11 -15.24
CA VAL A 228 -3.50 -2.64 -14.52
C VAL A 228 -2.29 -2.73 -15.44
N TYR A 229 -1.64 -1.60 -15.71
CA TYR A 229 -0.36 -1.59 -16.43
C TYR A 229 0.80 -1.40 -15.46
N LEU A 230 1.71 -2.38 -15.46
CA LEU A 230 2.99 -2.37 -14.75
C LEU A 230 4.05 -1.64 -15.57
N HIS A 231 5.08 -1.15 -14.88
CA HIS A 231 6.14 -0.32 -15.46
C HIS A 231 5.61 0.89 -16.24
N ALA A 232 4.43 1.40 -15.86
CA ALA A 232 3.80 2.57 -16.45
C ALA A 232 4.13 3.82 -15.63
N THR A 233 5.08 4.63 -16.09
CA THR A 233 5.47 5.86 -15.38
C THR A 233 4.61 7.02 -15.86
N VAL A 234 3.64 7.45 -15.05
CA VAL A 234 2.84 8.64 -15.33
C VAL A 234 3.70 9.89 -15.22
N THR A 235 3.74 10.69 -16.27
CA THR A 235 4.61 11.88 -16.37
C THR A 235 3.85 13.19 -16.31
N LYS A 236 2.57 13.22 -16.71
CA LYS A 236 1.77 14.46 -16.74
C LYS A 236 0.27 14.19 -16.69
N ILE A 237 -0.46 15.03 -15.97
CA ILE A 237 -1.93 15.13 -16.04
C ILE A 237 -2.32 16.19 -17.08
N LEU A 238 -3.29 15.86 -17.91
CA LEU A 238 -3.84 16.71 -18.96
C LEU A 238 -5.08 17.44 -18.46
N PHE A 239 -5.24 18.70 -18.85
CA PHE A 239 -6.38 19.54 -18.48
C PHE A 239 -7.08 20.13 -19.70
N THR A 240 -8.36 20.48 -19.55
CA THR A 240 -9.09 21.28 -20.54
C THR A 240 -8.39 22.62 -20.79
N THR A 241 -8.33 23.05 -22.05
CA THR A 241 -7.82 24.38 -22.40
C THR A 241 -8.66 25.47 -21.73
N GLN A 242 -8.00 26.41 -21.04
CA GLN A 242 -8.67 27.45 -20.27
C GLN A 242 -9.45 28.39 -21.20
N THR A 243 -10.78 28.41 -21.08
CA THR A 243 -11.52 29.65 -21.38
C THR A 243 -11.40 30.56 -20.16
N VAL A 244 -11.15 31.86 -20.37
CA VAL A 244 -10.95 32.83 -19.28
C VAL A 244 -12.08 32.72 -18.27
N GLY A 245 -11.75 32.37 -17.03
CA GLY A 245 -12.72 32.24 -15.92
C GLY A 245 -13.27 30.83 -15.65
N SER A 246 -12.91 29.81 -16.45
CA SER A 246 -13.31 28.42 -16.19
C SER A 246 -12.30 27.68 -15.31
N ARG A 247 -12.78 26.85 -14.38
CA ARG A 247 -11.93 25.96 -13.58
C ARG A 247 -11.38 24.84 -14.49
N PRO A 248 -10.05 24.59 -14.51
CA PRO A 248 -9.50 23.52 -15.32
C PRO A 248 -10.02 22.16 -14.84
N ARG A 249 -10.45 21.32 -15.79
CA ARG A 249 -10.86 19.94 -15.54
C ARG A 249 -9.75 19.01 -16.02
N ALA A 250 -9.36 18.05 -15.19
CA ALA A 250 -8.44 16.99 -15.60
C ALA A 250 -9.17 16.06 -16.60
N ILE A 251 -8.51 15.69 -17.70
CA ILE A 251 -9.13 14.95 -18.82
C ILE A 251 -8.37 13.69 -19.21
N GLY A 252 -7.14 13.52 -18.74
CA GLY A 252 -6.32 12.35 -19.04
C GLY A 252 -4.94 12.43 -18.41
N VAL A 253 -4.13 11.42 -18.65
CA VAL A 253 -2.72 11.37 -18.24
C VAL A 253 -1.85 10.88 -19.37
N ILE A 254 -0.61 11.36 -19.42
CA ILE A 254 0.47 10.81 -20.23
C ILE A 254 1.32 9.91 -19.35
N TYR A 255 1.66 8.72 -19.85
CA TYR A 255 2.58 7.81 -19.20
C TYR A 255 3.56 7.21 -20.21
N GLU A 256 4.73 6.81 -19.71
CA GLU A 256 5.78 6.14 -20.47
C GLU A 256 5.86 4.67 -20.04
N ASP A 257 6.01 3.77 -21.02
CA ASP A 257 6.22 2.35 -20.78
C ASP A 257 7.70 2.03 -20.49
N ALA A 258 8.02 0.75 -20.25
CA ALA A 258 9.38 0.29 -19.99
C ALA A 258 10.36 0.49 -21.17
N MET A 259 9.85 0.73 -22.39
CA MET A 259 10.63 0.98 -23.60
C MET A 259 10.81 2.48 -23.88
N GLY A 260 10.18 3.35 -23.08
CA GLY A 260 10.18 4.81 -23.26
C GLY A 260 9.13 5.31 -24.27
N GLU A 261 8.22 4.45 -24.71
CA GLU A 261 7.12 4.84 -25.59
C GLU A 261 6.03 5.57 -24.78
N LYS A 262 5.45 6.60 -25.39
CA LYS A 262 4.43 7.45 -24.75
C LYS A 262 3.03 6.97 -25.08
N HIS A 263 2.24 6.83 -24.02
CA HIS A 263 0.82 6.48 -24.09
C HIS A 263 -0.01 7.59 -23.45
N THR A 264 -1.28 7.70 -23.87
CA THR A 264 -2.23 8.64 -23.28
C THR A 264 -3.51 7.93 -22.89
N ALA A 265 -3.89 8.01 -21.61
CA ALA A 265 -5.19 7.55 -21.14
C ALA A 265 -6.09 8.76 -20.88
N TYR A 266 -7.27 8.78 -21.50
CA TYR A 266 -8.27 9.83 -21.31
C TYR A 266 -9.41 9.36 -20.41
N LEU A 267 -10.08 10.31 -19.77
CA LEU A 267 -11.36 10.05 -19.15
C LEU A 267 -12.46 9.90 -20.21
N THR A 268 -13.43 9.04 -19.93
CA THR A 268 -14.70 9.02 -20.67
C THR A 268 -15.47 10.32 -20.45
N ASN A 269 -16.51 10.54 -21.25
CA ASN A 269 -17.36 11.72 -21.16
C ASN A 269 -18.42 11.65 -20.03
N ASP A 270 -18.30 10.69 -19.09
CA ASP A 270 -19.17 10.66 -17.92
C ASP A 270 -18.80 11.80 -16.95
N SER A 271 -19.84 12.39 -16.34
CA SER A 271 -19.71 13.43 -15.32
C SER A 271 -18.99 12.97 -14.05
N LYS A 272 -19.00 11.66 -13.77
CA LYS A 272 -18.36 11.03 -12.61
C LYS A 272 -16.94 10.56 -12.89
N SER A 273 -16.45 10.68 -14.12
CA SER A 273 -15.11 10.20 -14.48
C SER A 273 -14.02 11.07 -13.85
N GLU A 274 -13.04 10.44 -13.22
CA GLU A 274 -12.02 11.11 -12.41
C GLU A 274 -10.61 10.50 -12.57
N ILE A 275 -9.59 11.35 -12.37
CA ILE A 275 -8.21 10.91 -12.20
C ILE A 275 -7.88 11.01 -10.71
N ILE A 276 -7.44 9.89 -10.12
CA ILE A 276 -7.10 9.81 -8.70
C ILE A 276 -5.60 9.54 -8.57
N VAL A 277 -4.90 10.42 -7.87
CA VAL A 277 -3.44 10.33 -7.70
C VAL A 277 -3.11 9.66 -6.37
N SER A 278 -2.75 8.39 -6.44
CA SER A 278 -2.39 7.51 -5.32
C SER A 278 -0.90 7.12 -5.33
N ALA A 279 -0.04 8.02 -5.82
CA ALA A 279 1.40 7.80 -6.04
C ALA A 279 2.28 7.97 -4.78
N GLY A 280 1.66 8.03 -3.60
CA GLY A 280 2.33 8.23 -2.30
C GLY A 280 2.80 9.67 -2.07
N ALA A 281 3.26 9.97 -0.84
CA ALA A 281 3.58 11.34 -0.42
C ALA A 281 4.58 12.06 -1.34
N ILE A 282 5.59 11.34 -1.83
CA ILE A 282 6.60 11.86 -2.76
C ILE A 282 6.07 11.90 -4.20
N GLY A 283 5.49 10.80 -4.68
CA GLY A 283 5.08 10.69 -6.08
C GLY A 283 3.90 11.59 -6.44
N SER A 284 2.92 11.74 -5.55
CA SER A 284 1.73 12.56 -5.80
C SER A 284 2.08 14.04 -5.93
N SER A 285 2.87 14.58 -5.00
CA SER A 285 3.30 15.99 -5.04
C SER A 285 4.18 16.28 -6.26
N GLN A 286 5.10 15.37 -6.60
CA GLN A 286 5.92 15.45 -7.80
C GLN A 286 5.07 15.53 -9.08
N LEU A 287 4.10 14.62 -9.24
CA LEU A 287 3.26 14.58 -10.43
C LEU A 287 2.38 15.83 -10.56
N LEU A 288 1.81 16.33 -9.45
CA LEU A 288 1.02 17.56 -9.46
C LEU A 288 1.84 18.75 -9.94
N MET A 289 3.06 18.93 -9.41
CA MET A 289 3.95 20.02 -9.84
C MET A 289 4.35 19.90 -11.31
N LEU A 290 4.72 18.70 -11.78
CA LEU A 290 5.03 18.45 -13.21
C LEU A 290 3.82 18.70 -14.13
N SER A 291 2.62 18.63 -13.58
CA SER A 291 1.35 18.88 -14.29
C SER A 291 0.88 20.33 -14.16
N GLY A 292 1.67 21.22 -13.57
CA GLY A 292 1.35 22.65 -13.43
C GLY A 292 0.44 23.00 -12.25
N ILE A 293 0.29 22.11 -11.27
CA ILE A 293 -0.42 22.38 -10.01
C ILE A 293 0.61 22.46 -8.88
N GLY A 294 0.87 23.67 -8.38
CA GLY A 294 1.85 23.88 -7.32
C GLY A 294 2.21 25.36 -7.11
N PRO A 295 3.25 25.67 -6.33
CA PRO A 295 3.66 27.04 -6.04
C PRO A 295 4.07 27.76 -7.33
N ARG A 296 3.32 28.79 -7.75
CA ARG A 296 3.54 29.50 -9.02
C ARG A 296 4.99 29.89 -9.26
N SER A 297 5.63 30.56 -8.30
CA SER A 297 7.00 31.07 -8.46
C SER A 297 8.02 29.94 -8.72
N GLN A 298 7.86 28.80 -8.05
CA GLN A 298 8.71 27.63 -8.26
C GLN A 298 8.47 27.02 -9.64
N LEU A 299 7.21 26.83 -10.04
CA LEU A 299 6.86 26.27 -11.34
C LEU A 299 7.37 27.14 -12.50
N GLU A 300 7.13 28.46 -12.44
CA GLU A 300 7.59 29.41 -13.45
C GLU A 300 9.13 29.44 -13.55
N SER A 301 9.85 29.33 -12.42
CA SER A 301 11.32 29.27 -12.42
C SER A 301 11.90 28.04 -13.12
N LEU A 302 11.12 26.95 -13.22
CA LEU A 302 11.48 25.71 -13.88
C LEU A 302 10.91 25.61 -15.32
N GLY A 303 10.26 26.67 -15.81
CA GLY A 303 9.63 26.70 -17.14
C GLY A 303 8.37 25.82 -17.25
N ILE A 304 7.73 25.50 -16.13
CA ILE A 304 6.47 24.74 -16.10
C ILE A 304 5.30 25.72 -16.21
N GLU A 305 4.41 25.49 -17.17
CA GLU A 305 3.17 26.26 -17.30
C GLU A 305 2.26 26.01 -16.08
N VAL A 306 1.82 27.09 -15.44
CA VAL A 306 0.97 27.03 -14.25
C VAL A 306 -0.50 26.85 -14.66
N VAL A 307 -1.07 25.69 -14.31
CA VAL A 307 -2.49 25.37 -14.45
C VAL A 307 -3.27 25.92 -13.25
N ILE A 308 -2.80 25.64 -12.03
CA ILE A 308 -3.35 26.18 -10.78
C ILE A 308 -2.21 26.52 -9.83
N ASP A 309 -2.22 27.75 -9.31
CA ASP A 309 -1.34 28.13 -8.21
C ASP A 309 -1.84 27.51 -6.90
N GLN A 310 -1.08 26.54 -6.40
CA GLN A 310 -1.36 25.82 -5.15
C GLN A 310 -0.10 25.80 -4.27
N PRO A 311 0.11 26.82 -3.43
CA PRO A 311 1.34 27.00 -2.67
C PRO A 311 1.68 25.86 -1.69
N MET A 312 0.69 25.06 -1.27
CA MET A 312 0.89 23.97 -0.32
C MET A 312 1.30 22.63 -0.97
N VAL A 313 1.28 22.51 -2.31
CA VAL A 313 1.72 21.27 -2.96
C VAL A 313 3.22 21.09 -2.75
N GLY A 314 3.60 19.92 -2.23
CA GLY A 314 4.99 19.61 -1.86
C GLY A 314 5.44 20.19 -0.52
N GLN A 315 4.56 20.89 0.20
CA GLN A 315 4.83 21.42 1.55
C GLN A 315 4.29 20.49 2.64
N GLY A 316 4.73 20.70 3.88
CA GLY A 316 4.22 19.96 5.04
C GLY A 316 4.64 18.48 5.08
N MET A 317 5.73 18.12 4.39
CA MET A 317 6.27 16.76 4.45
C MET A 317 6.72 16.45 5.87
N ALA A 318 6.22 15.34 6.41
CA ALA A 318 6.58 14.83 7.73
C ALA A 318 7.06 13.37 7.59
N ASP A 319 8.08 13.02 8.37
CA ASP A 319 8.61 11.67 8.52
C ASP A 319 8.86 11.44 10.01
N ASN A 320 8.26 10.39 10.58
CA ASN A 320 8.39 10.10 12.00
C ASN A 320 9.82 9.64 12.29
N THR A 321 10.49 10.29 13.25
CA THR A 321 11.87 9.94 13.60
C THR A 321 11.92 8.56 14.27
N LEU A 322 12.70 7.64 13.69
CA LEU A 322 13.01 6.35 14.28
C LEU A 322 14.39 6.41 14.96
N ASN A 323 14.44 6.11 16.26
CA ASN A 323 15.69 5.90 17.00
C ASN A 323 15.79 4.44 17.42
N GLY A 324 16.88 3.76 17.03
CA GLY A 324 17.08 2.34 17.29
C GLY A 324 18.17 2.06 18.32
N VAL A 325 18.00 1.00 19.10
CA VAL A 325 19.05 0.39 19.93
C VAL A 325 19.25 -1.04 19.48
N PHE A 326 20.49 -1.40 19.15
CA PHE A 326 20.85 -2.75 18.72
C PHE A 326 21.48 -3.52 19.88
N ILE A 327 20.83 -4.60 20.29
CA ILE A 327 21.27 -5.41 21.43
C ILE A 327 21.82 -6.75 20.89
N PRO A 328 23.15 -6.99 20.96
CA PRO A 328 23.70 -8.27 20.57
C PRO A 328 23.28 -9.34 21.58
N SER A 329 22.59 -10.39 21.11
CA SER A 329 22.22 -11.52 21.96
C SER A 329 23.35 -12.54 22.02
N PRO A 330 23.72 -13.04 23.22
CA PRO A 330 24.72 -14.12 23.36
C PRO A 330 24.20 -15.48 22.86
N ASN A 331 22.88 -15.63 22.71
CA ASN A 331 22.23 -16.82 22.19
C ASN A 331 21.42 -16.48 20.92
N PRO A 332 21.28 -17.42 19.96
CA PRO A 332 20.36 -17.23 18.85
C PRO A 332 18.94 -16.91 19.35
N VAL A 333 18.34 -15.88 18.77
CA VAL A 333 16.93 -15.51 18.97
C VAL A 333 16.21 -15.77 17.65
N GLU A 334 14.94 -16.18 17.71
CA GLU A 334 14.14 -16.40 16.51
C GLU A 334 14.04 -15.12 15.65
N LEU A 335 13.79 -15.31 14.35
CA LEU A 335 13.39 -14.21 13.49
C LEU A 335 12.01 -13.72 13.89
N SER A 336 11.93 -12.46 14.26
CA SER A 336 10.69 -11.78 14.61
C SER A 336 10.68 -10.38 14.03
N LEU A 337 9.64 -10.05 13.25
CA LEU A 337 9.31 -8.67 12.94
C LEU A 337 8.35 -8.13 14.00
N LEU A 338 7.66 -7.03 13.69
CA LEU A 338 6.84 -6.30 14.64
C LEU A 338 5.54 -7.05 14.97
N SER A 339 5.25 -7.25 16.26
CA SER A 339 3.94 -7.73 16.71
C SER A 339 3.54 -7.21 18.09
N THR A 340 4.50 -6.96 18.97
CA THR A 340 4.27 -6.26 20.24
C THR A 340 4.71 -4.82 20.13
N VAL A 341 3.86 -3.89 20.57
CA VAL A 341 4.18 -2.46 20.61
C VAL A 341 3.74 -1.83 21.92
N GLY A 342 4.48 -0.81 22.34
CA GLY A 342 4.18 0.04 23.48
C GLY A 342 3.82 1.45 23.01
N ILE A 343 2.70 1.98 23.49
CA ILE A 343 2.20 3.32 23.15
C ILE A 343 2.05 4.12 24.44
N SER A 344 2.61 5.33 24.52
CA SER A 344 2.55 6.18 25.70
C SER A 344 2.32 7.64 25.33
N LEU A 345 1.64 8.38 26.20
CA LEU A 345 1.40 9.82 26.04
C LEU A 345 2.68 10.66 26.18
N LEU A 346 3.71 10.11 26.84
CA LEU A 346 4.99 10.80 27.13
C LEU A 346 6.15 10.22 26.31
N VAL A 347 5.99 9.02 25.73
CA VAL A 347 7.03 8.27 25.03
C VAL A 347 6.47 7.76 23.71
N ASN A 348 7.22 8.00 22.64
CA ASN A 348 6.97 7.53 21.28
C ASN A 348 6.53 6.06 21.20
N TYR A 349 5.92 5.71 20.08
CA TYR A 349 5.65 4.34 19.65
C TYR A 349 6.90 3.44 19.77
N ILE A 350 6.86 2.44 20.65
CA ILE A 350 7.97 1.51 20.90
C ILE A 350 7.68 0.19 20.19
N GLU A 351 8.62 -0.25 19.37
CA GLU A 351 8.50 -1.49 18.60
C GLU A 351 9.85 -2.24 18.61
N ALA A 352 9.81 -3.55 18.41
CA ALA A 352 11.02 -4.37 18.43
C ALA A 352 10.94 -5.53 17.44
N GLY A 353 12.08 -5.89 16.86
CA GLY A 353 12.29 -7.09 16.05
C GLY A 353 13.59 -7.80 16.44
N SER A 354 13.76 -9.04 16.01
CA SER A 354 14.91 -9.90 16.32
C SER A 354 15.25 -10.82 15.16
N GLY A 355 16.40 -11.51 15.28
CA GLY A 355 16.79 -12.59 14.37
C GLY A 355 17.04 -12.15 12.92
N LEU A 356 17.07 -10.85 12.67
CA LEU A 356 17.59 -10.26 11.45
C LEU A 356 19.08 -10.57 11.40
N ASN A 357 19.47 -11.57 10.61
CA ASN A 357 20.84 -12.04 10.56
C ASN A 357 21.73 -11.00 9.86
N LEU A 358 22.32 -10.10 10.66
CA LEU A 358 23.25 -9.04 10.21
C LEU A 358 24.69 -9.55 9.98
N ALA A 359 24.86 -10.87 9.84
CA ALA A 359 26.19 -11.48 9.81
C ALA A 359 27.06 -10.94 8.65
N PRO A 360 28.41 -10.96 8.82
CA PRO A 360 29.38 -10.38 7.88
C PRO A 360 29.37 -10.95 6.46
N SER A 361 28.63 -12.03 6.22
CA SER A 361 28.45 -12.67 4.90
C SER A 361 27.77 -11.77 3.87
N PHE A 362 27.19 -10.63 4.29
CA PHE A 362 26.60 -9.64 3.41
C PHE A 362 27.38 -8.31 3.47
N GLY A 363 28.61 -8.33 2.96
CA GLY A 363 29.58 -7.24 3.12
C GLY A 363 29.18 -5.85 2.60
N TRP A 364 28.07 -5.70 1.86
CA TRP A 364 27.54 -4.40 1.47
C TRP A 364 26.34 -3.97 2.32
N ILE A 365 25.46 -4.90 2.72
CA ILE A 365 24.38 -4.65 3.71
C ILE A 365 24.98 -4.27 5.05
N SER A 366 26.03 -4.98 5.49
CA SER A 366 26.74 -4.63 6.72
C SER A 366 27.40 -3.26 6.61
N LYS A 367 28.00 -2.92 5.47
CA LYS A 367 28.58 -1.58 5.23
C LYS A 367 27.53 -0.48 5.16
N PHE A 368 26.38 -0.73 4.53
CA PHE A 368 25.26 0.20 4.44
C PHE A 368 24.64 0.45 5.82
N LEU A 369 24.39 -0.60 6.59
CA LEU A 369 23.93 -0.46 7.97
C LEU A 369 24.99 0.23 8.83
N LEU A 370 26.27 -0.12 8.71
CA LEU A 370 27.35 0.59 9.40
C LEU A 370 27.47 2.06 8.97
N SER A 371 27.08 2.44 7.75
CA SER A 371 27.02 3.85 7.32
C SER A 371 25.76 4.58 7.77
N ILE A 372 24.72 3.86 8.19
CA ILE A 372 23.54 4.44 8.85
C ILE A 372 23.78 4.56 10.37
N LEU A 373 24.58 3.66 10.94
CA LEU A 373 24.84 3.57 12.39
C LEU A 373 26.02 4.41 12.87
N ASN A 374 26.91 4.86 11.97
CA ASN A 374 27.99 5.82 12.24
C ASN A 374 27.67 7.16 11.60
#